data_AF-A0A9W7T8Y6-F1
#
_entry.id   AF-A0A9W7T8Y6-F1
#
_cell.length_a   1.000
_cell.length_b   1.000
_cell.length_c   1.000
_cell.angle_alpha   90.00
_cell.angle_beta   90.00
_cell.angle_gamma   90.00
#
_symmetry.space_group_name_H-M   'P 1'
#
loop_
_entity.id
_entity.type
_entity.pdbx_description
1 polymer ?
#
loop_
_entity_poly.entity_id
_entity_poly.type
_entity_poly.pdbx_seq_one_letter_code
_entity_poly.pdbx_strand_id
1 'polypeptide(L)'
;MTMRLADGHRDGPRTQNKSRQDSVRALPQWMRMYFYGMHGITLDIILSSALRFLDENDLKLLGFSSPYLCVVHSITHLLLEKIYLQKRCFRGRPFAFHLVFYPSLYICLQILIGNVVTRTDNLRVVSVTQLVVHYILALYFTNIFHKGFMRLQYQNNRVLVRRCPNGLSGVLRFAFFGMHGFLDEVLFTSVFNLFEKPHRSLRGHTSLWSFLMYGSCSFVVEKLYLHLHFRRGWGTWRRLPIYISFVYAWEFSWGFALRQYDACSWDYSHYPLNFMGLVTLLYLPGWVCLSLYQDVLSNVLLRVVCNDKDEGEMTGCGANGQLVPKDKPESDRMCLS
;
A
#
# COMPACT_ATOMS: atom_id res chain seq x y z
N MET A 1 -58.79 -4.60 37.89
CA MET A 1 -57.51 -3.88 37.71
C MET A 1 -56.51 -4.90 37.19
N THR A 2 -56.39 -5.00 35.87
CA THR A 2 -55.71 -6.10 35.16
C THR A 2 -54.23 -5.80 34.96
N MET A 3 -53.38 -6.69 35.48
CA MET A 3 -51.94 -6.76 35.26
C MET A 3 -51.62 -6.84 33.75
N ARG A 4 -50.77 -5.94 33.24
CA ARG A 4 -50.08 -6.11 31.94
C ARG A 4 -48.63 -6.50 32.19
N LEU A 5 -48.29 -7.69 31.73
CA LEU A 5 -46.94 -8.24 31.64
C LEU A 5 -46.09 -7.41 30.65
N ALA A 6 -44.84 -7.17 31.03
CA ALA A 6 -43.84 -6.52 30.19
C ALA A 6 -43.42 -7.45 29.05
N ASP A 7 -43.59 -6.99 27.81
CA ASP A 7 -43.22 -7.72 26.61
C ASP A 7 -41.72 -7.53 26.33
N GLY A 8 -40.98 -8.64 26.34
CA GLY A 8 -39.55 -8.67 26.10
C GLY A 8 -39.24 -8.54 24.61
N HIS A 9 -38.65 -7.41 24.21
CA HIS A 9 -38.19 -7.19 22.84
C HIS A 9 -36.96 -8.08 22.55
N ARG A 10 -37.20 -9.27 21.95
CA ARG A 10 -36.14 -10.10 21.36
C ARG A 10 -35.76 -9.52 20.00
N ASP A 11 -34.60 -8.88 19.93
CA ASP A 11 -33.97 -8.51 18.66
C ASP A 11 -33.73 -9.75 17.79
N GLY A 12 -34.47 -9.87 16.69
CA GLY A 12 -34.36 -10.99 15.76
C GLY A 12 -33.03 -10.98 14.96
N PRO A 13 -32.59 -12.14 14.44
CA PRO A 13 -31.35 -12.27 13.66
C PRO A 13 -31.32 -11.43 12.36
N ARG A 14 -32.48 -10.97 11.88
CA ARG A 14 -32.62 -10.12 10.68
C ARG A 14 -32.09 -8.70 10.89
N THR A 15 -32.27 -8.12 12.07
CA THR A 15 -31.80 -6.76 12.41
C THR A 15 -30.29 -6.72 12.60
N GLN A 16 -29.70 -7.79 13.17
CA GLN A 16 -28.25 -7.93 13.27
C GLN A 16 -27.58 -8.05 11.90
N ASN A 17 -28.13 -8.85 10.98
CA ASN A 17 -27.55 -8.99 9.63
C ASN A 17 -27.61 -7.70 8.80
N LYS A 18 -28.69 -6.91 8.94
CA LYS A 18 -28.83 -5.60 8.27
C LYS A 18 -27.78 -4.61 8.78
N SER A 19 -27.58 -4.54 10.10
CA SER A 19 -26.53 -3.70 10.71
C SER A 19 -25.10 -4.12 10.33
N ARG A 20 -24.89 -5.41 10.02
CA ARG A 20 -23.59 -5.98 9.63
C ARG A 20 -23.22 -5.60 8.19
N GLN A 21 -24.20 -5.57 7.28
CA GLN A 21 -24.03 -5.17 5.87
C GLN A 21 -23.82 -3.67 5.69
N ASP A 22 -24.39 -2.81 6.53
CA ASP A 22 -24.22 -1.36 6.44
C ASP A 22 -22.84 -0.84 6.90
N SER A 23 -22.01 -1.71 7.50
CA SER A 23 -20.78 -1.31 8.20
C SER A 23 -19.47 -1.48 7.41
N VAL A 24 -19.50 -2.23 6.30
CA VAL A 24 -18.32 -2.60 5.51
C VAL A 24 -18.51 -2.16 4.06
N ARG A 25 -17.60 -1.30 3.57
CA ARG A 25 -17.64 -0.75 2.21
C ARG A 25 -16.39 -1.14 1.43
N ALA A 26 -16.46 -1.03 0.10
CA ALA A 26 -15.27 -1.09 -0.74
C ALA A 26 -14.26 0.00 -0.33
N LEU A 27 -12.98 -0.21 -0.63
CA LEU A 27 -11.94 0.78 -0.33
C LEU A 27 -12.25 2.13 -1.00
N PRO A 28 -12.14 3.26 -0.27
CA PRO A 28 -12.24 4.59 -0.86
C PRO A 28 -11.23 4.79 -2.00
N GLN A 29 -11.59 5.60 -2.99
CA GLN A 29 -10.75 5.82 -4.18
C GLN A 29 -9.36 6.39 -3.84
N TRP A 30 -9.26 7.33 -2.90
CA TRP A 30 -7.97 7.87 -2.46
C TRP A 30 -7.05 6.78 -1.90
N MET A 31 -7.63 5.81 -1.18
CA MET A 31 -6.87 4.72 -0.58
C MET A 31 -6.38 3.75 -1.66
N ARG A 32 -7.20 3.51 -2.68
CA ARG A 32 -6.80 2.72 -3.86
C ARG A 32 -5.65 3.38 -4.61
N MET A 33 -5.75 4.68 -4.90
CA MET A 33 -4.66 5.46 -5.50
C MET A 33 -3.37 5.29 -4.68
N TYR A 34 -3.46 5.44 -3.37
CA TYR A 34 -2.33 5.32 -2.47
C TYR A 34 -1.66 3.93 -2.53
N PHE A 35 -2.43 2.84 -2.45
CA PHE A 35 -1.88 1.49 -2.59
C PHE A 35 -1.25 1.26 -3.97
N TYR A 36 -1.88 1.75 -5.04
CA TYR A 36 -1.36 1.61 -6.39
C TYR A 36 -0.05 2.36 -6.61
N GLY A 37 0.04 3.61 -6.17
CA GLY A 37 1.27 4.39 -6.24
C GLY A 37 2.40 3.77 -5.44
N MET A 38 2.13 3.39 -4.19
CA MET A 38 3.10 2.76 -3.30
C MET A 38 3.61 1.42 -3.84
N HIS A 39 2.70 0.58 -4.35
CA HIS A 39 3.08 -0.70 -4.93
C HIS A 39 3.86 -0.53 -6.24
N GLY A 40 3.48 0.44 -7.09
CA GLY A 40 4.22 0.78 -8.30
C GLY A 40 5.66 1.22 -8.01
N ILE A 41 5.86 2.14 -7.04
CA ILE A 41 7.20 2.53 -6.57
C ILE A 41 7.98 1.31 -6.08
N THR A 42 7.34 0.43 -5.31
CA THR A 42 7.99 -0.78 -4.77
C THR A 42 8.51 -1.65 -5.92
N LEU A 43 7.71 -1.85 -6.97
CA LEU A 43 8.14 -2.60 -8.15
C LEU A 43 9.28 -1.89 -8.88
N ASP A 44 9.22 -0.56 -9.07
CA ASP A 44 10.31 0.20 -9.69
C ASP A 44 11.63 -0.01 -8.95
N ILE A 45 11.61 0.07 -7.61
CA ILE A 45 12.79 -0.13 -6.76
C ILE A 45 13.31 -1.55 -6.88
N ILE A 46 12.44 -2.56 -6.76
CA ILE A 46 12.83 -3.98 -6.87
C ILE A 46 13.44 -4.27 -8.24
N LEU A 47 12.80 -3.83 -9.32
CA LEU A 47 13.28 -4.09 -10.67
C LEU A 47 14.61 -3.37 -10.94
N SER A 48 14.71 -2.08 -10.58
CA SER A 48 15.94 -1.31 -10.80
C SER A 48 17.11 -1.82 -9.95
N SER A 49 16.85 -2.22 -8.70
CA SER A 49 17.85 -2.82 -7.82
C SER A 49 18.29 -4.21 -8.31
N ALA A 50 17.36 -5.07 -8.70
CA ALA A 50 17.68 -6.40 -9.22
C ALA A 50 18.51 -6.34 -10.52
N LEU A 51 18.14 -5.46 -11.46
CA LEU A 51 18.90 -5.25 -12.68
C LEU A 51 20.32 -4.76 -12.39
N ARG A 52 20.48 -3.83 -11.44
CA ARG A 52 21.78 -3.31 -11.04
C ARG A 52 22.62 -4.34 -10.30
N PHE A 53 22.01 -5.15 -9.44
CA PHE A 53 22.70 -6.23 -8.76
C PHE A 53 23.25 -7.27 -9.75
N LEU A 54 22.48 -7.60 -10.80
CA LEU A 54 22.93 -8.53 -11.83
C LEU A 54 24.10 -7.99 -12.67
N ASP A 55 24.23 -6.67 -12.79
CA ASP A 55 25.26 -6.02 -13.61
C ASP A 55 26.52 -5.68 -12.78
N GLU A 56 26.35 -5.12 -11.58
CA GLU A 56 27.43 -4.54 -10.76
C GLU A 56 27.73 -5.35 -9.47
N ASN A 57 26.93 -6.38 -9.11
CA ASN A 57 27.00 -7.08 -7.82
C ASN A 57 26.98 -6.15 -6.58
N ASP A 58 26.26 -5.02 -6.67
CA ASP A 58 26.17 -4.04 -5.58
C ASP A 58 25.31 -4.54 -4.40
N LEU A 59 25.97 -4.82 -3.26
CA LEU A 59 25.32 -5.28 -2.03
C LEU A 59 24.45 -4.21 -1.35
N LYS A 60 24.61 -2.93 -1.72
CA LYS A 60 23.73 -1.85 -1.25
C LYS A 60 22.35 -1.93 -1.87
N LEU A 61 22.18 -2.69 -2.95
CA LEU A 61 20.90 -2.99 -3.59
C LEU A 61 20.07 -1.72 -3.83
N LEU A 62 20.72 -0.67 -4.37
CA LEU A 62 20.07 0.62 -4.63
C LEU A 62 19.04 0.52 -5.76
N GLY A 63 17.81 0.89 -5.45
CA GLY A 63 16.72 1.07 -6.40
C GLY A 63 16.32 2.54 -6.54
N PHE A 64 15.60 2.84 -7.63
CA PHE A 64 15.24 4.20 -8.01
C PHE A 64 13.76 4.31 -8.37
N SER A 65 13.14 5.40 -7.93
CA SER A 65 11.82 5.81 -8.41
C SER A 65 11.68 7.33 -8.26
N SER A 66 10.48 7.87 -8.44
CA SER A 66 10.20 9.29 -8.22
C SER A 66 8.78 9.53 -7.73
N PRO A 67 8.53 10.65 -7.03
CA PRO A 67 7.17 11.03 -6.64
C PRO A 67 6.24 11.20 -7.84
N TYR A 68 6.78 11.60 -9.00
CA TYR A 68 6.01 11.68 -10.24
C TYR A 68 5.55 10.30 -10.73
N LEU A 69 6.45 9.30 -10.73
CA LEU A 69 6.09 7.92 -11.09
C LEU A 69 5.05 7.33 -10.13
N CYS A 70 5.06 7.71 -8.85
CA CYS A 70 4.00 7.35 -7.90
C CYS A 70 2.60 7.73 -8.42
N VAL A 71 2.45 8.96 -8.90
CA VAL A 71 1.20 9.49 -9.43
C VAL A 71 0.80 8.77 -10.71
N VAL A 72 1.78 8.55 -11.61
CA VAL A 72 1.57 7.81 -12.86
C VAL A 72 1.10 6.38 -12.57
N HIS A 73 1.76 5.65 -11.68
CA HIS A 73 1.36 4.32 -11.24
C HIS A 73 -0.05 4.32 -10.63
N SER A 74 -0.34 5.30 -9.77
CA SER A 74 -1.66 5.45 -9.13
C SER A 74 -2.79 5.56 -10.17
N ILE A 75 -2.62 6.39 -11.19
CA ILE A 75 -3.63 6.62 -12.24
C ILE A 75 -3.72 5.40 -13.16
N THR A 76 -2.57 4.88 -13.58
CA THR A 76 -2.44 3.74 -14.50
C THR A 76 -3.12 2.50 -13.94
N HIS A 77 -2.84 2.17 -12.68
CA HIS A 77 -3.41 0.98 -12.06
C HIS A 77 -4.88 1.15 -11.67
N LEU A 78 -5.35 2.38 -11.39
CA LEU A 78 -6.78 2.65 -11.30
C LEU A 78 -7.51 2.41 -12.63
N LEU A 79 -6.91 2.80 -13.75
CA LEU A 79 -7.47 2.53 -15.07
C LEU A 79 -7.50 1.01 -15.35
N LEU A 80 -6.38 0.32 -15.07
CA LEU A 80 -6.28 -1.13 -15.23
C LEU A 80 -7.26 -1.89 -14.33
N GLU A 81 -7.54 -1.38 -13.14
CA GLU A 81 -8.56 -1.94 -12.25
C GLU A 81 -9.96 -1.85 -12.88
N LYS A 82 -10.31 -0.72 -13.49
CA LYS A 82 -11.60 -0.58 -14.20
C LYS A 82 -11.70 -1.57 -15.36
N ILE A 83 -10.62 -1.75 -16.13
CA ILE A 83 -10.53 -2.75 -17.21
C ILE A 83 -10.65 -4.16 -16.63
N TYR A 84 -9.98 -4.44 -15.51
CA TYR A 84 -10.06 -5.73 -14.81
C TYR A 84 -11.48 -6.07 -14.38
N LEU A 85 -12.27 -5.09 -13.92
CA LEU A 85 -13.67 -5.29 -13.55
C LEU A 85 -14.58 -5.63 -14.75
N GLN A 86 -14.20 -5.22 -15.96
CA GLN A 86 -14.90 -5.58 -17.20
C GLN A 86 -14.70 -7.05 -17.59
N LYS A 87 -13.92 -7.85 -16.84
CA LYS A 87 -13.78 -9.30 -17.05
C LYS A 87 -15.11 -10.06 -17.12
N ARG A 88 -16.19 -9.50 -16.55
CA ARG A 88 -17.54 -10.07 -16.63
C ARG A 88 -18.06 -10.18 -18.07
N CYS A 89 -17.65 -9.28 -18.96
CA CYS A 89 -18.00 -9.32 -20.38
C CYS A 89 -17.32 -10.49 -21.11
N PHE A 90 -16.22 -11.02 -20.55
CA PHE A 90 -15.43 -12.12 -21.12
C PHE A 90 -15.73 -13.47 -20.45
N ARG A 91 -16.92 -13.64 -19.82
CA ARG A 91 -17.31 -14.86 -19.10
C ARG A 91 -17.18 -16.15 -19.92
N GLY A 92 -17.28 -16.09 -21.25
CA GLY A 92 -17.11 -17.25 -22.13
C GLY A 92 -15.65 -17.70 -22.35
N ARG A 93 -14.64 -16.86 -22.08
CA ARG A 93 -13.22 -17.17 -22.29
C ARG A 93 -12.31 -16.47 -21.25
N PRO A 94 -12.32 -16.91 -19.98
CA PRO A 94 -11.55 -16.25 -18.91
C PRO A 94 -10.04 -16.27 -19.17
N PHE A 95 -9.51 -17.35 -19.75
CA PHE A 95 -8.08 -17.46 -20.08
C PHE A 95 -7.62 -16.43 -21.13
N ALA A 96 -8.46 -16.15 -22.13
CA ALA A 96 -8.15 -15.14 -23.14
C ALA A 96 -8.05 -13.74 -22.52
N PHE A 97 -8.86 -13.45 -21.51
CA PHE A 97 -8.77 -12.19 -20.77
C PHE A 97 -7.47 -12.09 -19.97
N HIS A 98 -7.15 -13.11 -19.18
CA HIS A 98 -6.03 -13.10 -18.24
C HIS A 98 -4.64 -13.23 -18.91
N LEU A 99 -4.53 -13.97 -20.01
CA LEU A 99 -3.25 -14.25 -20.66
C LEU A 99 -2.98 -13.37 -21.90
N VAL A 100 -4.02 -12.84 -22.54
CA VAL A 100 -3.86 -12.10 -23.81
C VAL A 100 -4.33 -10.67 -23.65
N PHE A 101 -5.63 -10.45 -23.42
CA PHE A 101 -6.22 -9.12 -23.46
C PHE A 101 -5.62 -8.16 -22.42
N TYR A 102 -5.60 -8.57 -21.15
CA TYR A 102 -5.05 -7.71 -20.08
C TYR A 102 -3.54 -7.48 -20.25
N PRO A 103 -2.70 -8.51 -20.49
CA PRO A 103 -1.28 -8.29 -20.72
C PRO A 103 -0.97 -7.38 -21.92
N SER A 104 -1.67 -7.51 -23.04
CA SER A 104 -1.49 -6.63 -24.19
C SER A 104 -1.80 -5.17 -23.86
N LEU A 105 -2.90 -4.90 -23.15
CA LEU A 105 -3.25 -3.55 -22.72
C LEU A 105 -2.25 -2.98 -21.70
N TYR A 106 -1.82 -3.80 -20.74
CA TYR A 106 -0.82 -3.41 -19.75
C TYR A 106 0.50 -3.00 -20.43
N ILE A 107 1.01 -3.84 -21.33
CA ILE A 107 2.26 -3.57 -22.05
C ILE A 107 2.12 -2.29 -22.89
N CYS A 108 1.03 -2.13 -23.64
CA CYS A 108 0.79 -0.93 -24.43
C CYS A 108 0.81 0.35 -23.56
N LEU A 109 0.13 0.30 -22.41
CA LEU A 109 0.07 1.43 -21.48
C LEU A 109 1.45 1.74 -20.87
N GLN A 110 2.23 0.72 -20.51
CA GLN A 110 3.58 0.91 -19.97
C GLN A 110 4.56 1.48 -21.00
N ILE A 111 4.46 1.07 -22.27
CA ILE A 111 5.26 1.64 -23.37
C ILE A 111 4.89 3.11 -23.59
N LEU A 112 3.59 3.43 -23.59
CA LEU A 112 3.10 4.80 -23.73
C LEU A 112 3.63 5.68 -22.59
N ILE A 113 3.53 5.21 -21.35
CA ILE A 113 4.06 5.89 -20.17
C ILE A 113 5.57 6.09 -20.30
N GLY A 114 6.32 5.04 -20.66
CA GLY A 114 7.76 5.11 -20.84
C GLY A 114 8.16 6.21 -21.81
N ASN A 115 7.49 6.29 -22.96
CA ASN A 115 7.75 7.30 -23.99
C ASN A 115 7.41 8.73 -23.51
N VAL A 116 6.30 8.90 -22.78
CA VAL A 116 5.90 10.21 -22.23
C VAL A 116 6.88 10.67 -21.13
N VAL A 117 7.30 9.76 -20.26
CA VAL A 117 8.21 10.05 -19.13
C VAL A 117 9.60 10.44 -19.63
N THR A 118 10.12 9.79 -20.67
CA THR A 118 11.49 10.05 -21.14
C THR A 118 11.61 11.22 -22.12
N ARG A 119 10.50 11.79 -22.62
CA ARG A 119 10.44 12.95 -23.55
C ARG A 119 11.64 13.02 -24.51
N THR A 120 11.91 11.91 -25.20
CA THR A 120 12.91 11.83 -26.26
C THR A 120 12.16 11.75 -27.59
N ASP A 121 12.55 12.55 -28.58
CA ASP A 121 11.95 12.57 -29.93
C ASP A 121 12.07 11.23 -30.69
N ASN A 122 12.75 10.25 -30.10
CA ASN A 122 12.88 8.88 -30.61
C ASN A 122 11.97 7.92 -29.82
N LEU A 123 11.11 7.20 -30.55
CA LEU A 123 10.36 6.04 -30.05
C LEU A 123 11.35 5.03 -29.46
N ARG A 124 11.22 4.74 -28.16
CA ARG A 124 12.11 3.79 -27.49
C ARG A 124 11.81 2.39 -28.02
N VAL A 125 12.73 1.81 -28.78
CA VAL A 125 12.65 0.38 -29.16
C VAL A 125 12.82 -0.42 -27.87
N VAL A 126 11.73 -1.04 -27.42
CA VAL A 126 11.70 -1.83 -26.19
C VAL A 126 12.45 -3.13 -26.42
N SER A 127 13.45 -3.41 -25.57
CA SER A 127 14.18 -4.68 -25.62
C SER A 127 13.23 -5.86 -25.39
N VAL A 128 13.52 -7.01 -26.01
CA VAL A 128 12.79 -8.27 -25.77
C VAL A 128 12.77 -8.60 -24.27
N THR A 129 13.87 -8.36 -23.55
CA THR A 129 13.95 -8.58 -22.10
C THR A 129 12.97 -7.71 -21.33
N GLN A 130 12.84 -6.43 -21.70
CA GLN A 130 11.88 -5.52 -21.10
C GLN A 130 10.44 -5.95 -21.40
N LEU A 131 10.14 -6.41 -22.62
CA LEU A 131 8.81 -6.89 -22.97
C LEU A 131 8.41 -8.11 -22.13
N VAL A 132 9.32 -9.06 -21.93
CA VAL A 132 9.10 -10.24 -21.07
C VAL A 132 8.83 -9.83 -19.63
N VAL A 133 9.60 -8.89 -19.08
CA VAL A 133 9.38 -8.37 -17.72
C VAL A 133 8.01 -7.71 -17.59
N HIS A 134 7.59 -6.87 -18.54
CA HIS A 134 6.27 -6.25 -18.52
C HIS A 134 5.14 -7.27 -18.66
N TYR A 135 5.33 -8.34 -19.43
CA TYR A 135 4.38 -9.44 -19.54
C TYR A 135 4.23 -10.21 -18.22
N ILE A 136 5.34 -10.55 -17.56
CA ILE A 136 5.33 -11.20 -16.23
C ILE A 136 4.63 -10.31 -15.20
N LEU A 137 4.94 -9.01 -15.18
CA LEU A 137 4.24 -8.04 -14.31
C LEU A 137 2.75 -7.98 -14.60
N ALA A 138 2.34 -8.01 -15.87
CA ALA A 138 0.93 -8.03 -16.22
C ALA A 138 0.23 -9.27 -15.66
N LEU A 139 0.85 -10.45 -15.79
CA LEU A 139 0.32 -11.69 -15.21
C LEU A 139 0.20 -11.59 -13.69
N TYR A 140 1.21 -11.01 -13.02
CA TYR A 140 1.18 -10.74 -11.60
C TYR A 140 -0.01 -9.84 -11.22
N PHE A 141 -0.21 -8.73 -11.92
CA PHE A 141 -1.30 -7.80 -11.62
C PHE A 141 -2.67 -8.45 -11.78
N THR A 142 -2.85 -9.21 -12.87
CA THR A 142 -4.14 -9.82 -13.20
C THR A 142 -4.51 -10.98 -12.27
N ASN A 143 -3.52 -11.80 -11.90
CA ASN A 143 -3.76 -13.05 -11.19
C ASN A 143 -3.55 -12.94 -9.68
N ILE A 144 -2.68 -12.05 -9.22
CA ILE A 144 -2.30 -11.94 -7.81
C ILE A 144 -2.78 -10.62 -7.25
N PHE A 145 -2.29 -9.49 -7.78
CA PHE A 145 -2.53 -8.18 -7.17
C PHE A 145 -4.01 -7.82 -7.13
N HIS A 146 -4.69 -7.74 -8.28
CA HIS A 146 -6.11 -7.34 -8.32
C HIS A 146 -7.01 -8.31 -7.58
N LYS A 147 -6.70 -9.62 -7.61
CA LYS A 147 -7.46 -10.62 -6.84
C LYS A 147 -7.33 -10.39 -5.33
N GLY A 148 -6.11 -10.19 -4.83
CA GLY A 148 -5.87 -9.91 -3.42
C GLY A 148 -6.42 -8.55 -2.99
N PHE A 149 -6.24 -7.54 -3.84
CA PHE A 149 -6.64 -6.17 -3.56
C PHE A 149 -8.16 -6.02 -3.43
N MET A 150 -8.94 -6.72 -4.27
CA MET A 150 -10.40 -6.71 -4.17
C MET A 150 -10.95 -7.38 -2.91
N ARG A 151 -10.15 -8.19 -2.20
CA ARG A 151 -10.53 -8.78 -0.89
C ARG A 151 -10.44 -7.76 0.24
N LEU A 152 -9.76 -6.63 0.04
CA LEU A 152 -9.65 -5.58 1.03
C LEU A 152 -10.97 -4.81 1.12
N GLN A 153 -11.38 -4.52 2.34
CA GLN A 153 -12.59 -3.77 2.65
C GLN A 153 -12.30 -2.70 3.71
N TYR A 154 -13.08 -1.63 3.68
CA TYR A 154 -12.96 -0.52 4.61
C TYR A 154 -14.13 -0.51 5.60
N GLN A 155 -13.81 -0.55 6.89
CA GLN A 155 -14.78 -0.59 7.98
C GLN A 155 -14.99 0.80 8.59
N ASN A 156 -16.26 1.13 8.85
CA ASN A 156 -16.60 2.43 9.43
C ASN A 156 -16.30 2.51 10.95
N ASN A 157 -15.96 3.71 11.42
CA ASN A 157 -15.46 4.02 12.77
C ASN A 157 -16.31 3.48 13.94
N ARG A 158 -17.63 3.33 13.75
CA ARG A 158 -18.56 2.96 14.81
C ARG A 158 -18.35 1.54 15.37
N VAL A 159 -17.71 0.65 14.62
CA VAL A 159 -17.55 -0.77 15.01
C VAL A 159 -16.23 -1.03 15.75
N LEU A 160 -15.19 -0.22 15.51
CA LEU A 160 -13.86 -0.42 16.10
C LEU A 160 -13.81 -0.21 17.62
N VAL A 161 -14.78 0.53 18.16
CA VAL A 161 -14.90 0.82 19.60
C VAL A 161 -15.35 -0.41 20.41
N ARG A 162 -15.91 -1.45 19.77
CA ARG A 162 -16.61 -2.54 20.49
C ARG A 162 -15.94 -3.92 20.41
N ARG A 163 -15.03 -4.16 19.47
CA ARG A 163 -14.30 -5.43 19.29
C ARG A 163 -12.99 -5.15 18.55
N CYS A 164 -11.88 -5.74 19.00
CA CYS A 164 -10.67 -5.86 18.17
C CYS A 164 -11.06 -6.61 16.89
N PRO A 165 -11.15 -5.95 15.72
CA PRO A 165 -11.54 -6.67 14.51
C PRO A 165 -10.38 -7.58 14.11
N ASN A 166 -10.69 -8.67 13.43
CA ASN A 166 -9.72 -9.44 12.65
C ASN A 166 -9.20 -8.54 11.52
N GLY A 167 -8.30 -7.60 11.85
CA GLY A 167 -7.71 -6.69 10.90
C GLY A 167 -6.74 -7.42 9.96
N LEU A 168 -6.17 -6.68 9.01
CA LEU A 168 -5.21 -7.18 8.04
C LEU A 168 -4.15 -8.13 8.66
N SER A 169 -3.83 -9.27 8.01
CA SER A 169 -2.87 -10.22 8.59
C SER A 169 -1.52 -9.56 8.88
N GLY A 170 -0.76 -10.09 9.85
CA GLY A 170 0.53 -9.52 10.25
C GLY A 170 1.52 -9.37 9.08
N VAL A 171 1.52 -10.34 8.17
CA VAL A 171 2.35 -10.33 6.95
C VAL A 171 1.93 -9.21 6.00
N LEU A 172 0.63 -9.04 5.75
CA LEU A 172 0.13 -7.97 4.89
C LEU A 172 0.38 -6.58 5.49
N ARG A 173 0.32 -6.45 6.83
CA ARG A 173 0.72 -5.22 7.54
C ARG A 173 2.20 -4.92 7.37
N PHE A 174 3.05 -5.93 7.56
CA PHE A 174 4.49 -5.78 7.37
C PHE A 174 4.82 -5.37 5.92
N ALA A 175 4.20 -6.03 4.94
CA ALA A 175 4.37 -5.70 3.53
C ALA A 175 3.92 -4.26 3.23
N PHE A 176 2.77 -3.84 3.78
CA PHE A 176 2.31 -2.46 3.67
C PHE A 176 3.32 -1.46 4.24
N PHE A 177 3.82 -1.71 5.44
CA PHE A 177 4.80 -0.81 6.06
C PHE A 177 6.14 -0.78 5.30
N GLY A 178 6.60 -1.92 4.76
CA GLY A 178 7.82 -1.95 3.95
C GLY A 178 7.67 -1.17 2.65
N MET A 179 6.56 -1.37 1.93
CA MET A 179 6.24 -0.61 0.72
C MET A 179 6.06 0.89 1.03
N HIS A 180 5.48 1.21 2.19
CA HIS A 180 5.31 2.58 2.61
C HIS A 180 6.64 3.25 2.98
N GLY A 181 7.54 2.54 3.66
CA GLY A 181 8.89 3.03 3.95
C GLY A 181 9.68 3.35 2.68
N PHE A 182 9.52 2.56 1.61
CA PHE A 182 10.06 2.91 0.30
C PHE A 182 9.49 4.21 -0.26
N LEU A 183 8.18 4.43 -0.16
CA LEU A 183 7.55 5.69 -0.56
C LEU A 183 8.13 6.87 0.25
N ASP A 184 8.26 6.71 1.57
CA ASP A 184 8.79 7.75 2.45
C ASP A 184 10.25 8.08 2.11
N GLU A 185 11.09 7.09 1.87
CA GLU A 185 12.50 7.31 1.51
C GLU A 185 12.66 7.90 0.11
N VAL A 186 11.86 7.46 -0.88
CA VAL A 186 11.87 8.05 -2.23
C VAL A 186 11.43 9.51 -2.17
N LEU A 187 10.41 9.85 -1.36
CA LEU A 187 9.99 11.23 -1.15
C LEU A 187 11.09 12.04 -0.47
N PHE A 188 11.66 11.53 0.62
CA PHE A 188 12.73 12.18 1.37
C PHE A 188 13.95 12.46 0.49
N THR A 189 14.48 11.43 -0.18
CA THR A 189 15.65 11.56 -1.06
C THR A 189 15.36 12.41 -2.29
N SER A 190 14.14 12.38 -2.84
CA SER A 190 13.75 13.27 -3.94
C SER A 190 13.72 14.73 -3.51
N VAL A 191 13.16 15.03 -2.33
CA VAL A 191 13.11 16.40 -1.79
C VAL A 191 14.52 16.89 -1.48
N PHE A 192 15.34 16.03 -0.87
CA PHE A 192 16.73 16.35 -0.57
C PHE A 192 17.54 16.61 -1.86
N ASN A 193 17.41 15.75 -2.88
CA ASN A 193 18.02 15.95 -4.19
C ASN A 193 17.55 17.25 -4.88
N LEU A 194 16.31 17.69 -4.63
CA LEU A 194 15.77 18.93 -5.19
C LEU A 194 16.43 20.18 -4.56
N PHE A 195 16.73 20.13 -3.27
CA PHE A 195 17.31 21.26 -2.53
C PHE A 195 18.83 21.33 -2.60
N GLU A 196 19.50 20.18 -2.57
CA GLU A 196 20.96 20.14 -2.45
C GLU A 196 21.68 20.08 -3.82
N LYS A 197 21.08 19.45 -4.83
CA LYS A 197 21.74 19.28 -6.14
C LYS A 197 21.42 20.42 -7.11
N PRO A 198 22.43 20.94 -7.84
CA PRO A 198 22.25 22.03 -8.80
C PRO A 198 21.33 21.65 -9.98
N HIS A 199 21.27 20.36 -10.35
CA HIS A 199 20.43 19.86 -11.44
C HIS A 199 18.97 19.56 -11.04
N ARG A 200 18.55 19.87 -9.80
CA ARG A 200 17.15 19.77 -9.30
C ARG A 200 16.40 18.53 -9.80
N SER A 201 16.96 17.34 -9.55
CA SER A 201 16.34 16.09 -9.99
C SER A 201 15.31 15.61 -8.97
N LEU A 202 14.09 15.30 -9.45
CA LEU A 202 13.02 14.66 -8.65
C LEU A 202 13.18 13.13 -8.53
N ARG A 203 14.35 12.59 -8.92
CA ARG A 203 14.61 11.16 -8.81
C ARG A 203 15.03 10.84 -7.37
N GLY A 204 14.23 10.02 -6.69
CA GLY A 204 14.57 9.45 -5.40
C GLY A 204 15.30 8.11 -5.56
N HIS A 205 15.94 7.68 -4.48
CA HIS A 205 16.61 6.39 -4.39
C HIS A 205 16.44 5.80 -3.00
N THR A 206 16.55 4.49 -2.88
CA THR A 206 16.43 3.75 -1.62
C THR A 206 17.12 2.39 -1.77
N SER A 207 17.58 1.81 -0.66
CA SER A 207 18.12 0.45 -0.64
C SER A 207 17.01 -0.58 -0.44
N LEU A 208 17.12 -1.78 -1.01
CA LEU A 208 16.19 -2.86 -0.68
C LEU A 208 16.17 -3.21 0.82
N TRP A 209 17.27 -2.98 1.53
CA TRP A 209 17.34 -3.15 2.99
C TRP A 209 16.37 -2.23 3.74
N SER A 210 16.03 -1.07 3.16
CA SER A 210 15.05 -0.14 3.72
C SER A 210 13.65 -0.73 3.84
N PHE A 211 13.26 -1.67 2.96
CA PHE A 211 11.99 -2.38 3.09
C PHE A 211 11.91 -3.12 4.42
N LEU A 212 12.97 -3.85 4.75
CA LEU A 212 13.06 -4.65 5.97
C LEU A 212 13.20 -3.73 7.18
N MET A 213 14.04 -2.70 7.09
CA MET A 213 14.29 -1.76 8.16
C MET A 213 13.01 -0.99 8.55
N TYR A 214 12.40 -0.28 7.60
CA TYR A 214 11.19 0.52 7.86
C TYR A 214 9.95 -0.34 8.07
N GLY A 215 9.83 -1.45 7.34
CA GLY A 215 8.74 -2.41 7.51
C GLY A 215 8.73 -3.01 8.91
N SER A 216 9.88 -3.46 9.41
CA SER A 216 10.00 -4.00 10.76
C SER A 216 9.83 -2.93 11.84
N CYS A 217 10.44 -1.75 11.66
CA CYS A 217 10.32 -0.64 12.59
C CYS A 217 8.85 -0.25 12.79
N SER A 218 8.15 0.05 11.69
CA SER A 218 6.75 0.48 11.71
C SER A 218 5.82 -0.61 12.21
N PHE A 219 6.11 -1.89 11.91
CA PHE A 219 5.35 -3.01 12.44
C PHE A 219 5.45 -3.11 13.96
N VAL A 220 6.64 -2.94 14.54
CA VAL A 220 6.84 -2.94 16.00
C VAL A 220 6.22 -1.69 16.63
N VAL A 221 6.39 -0.52 16.01
CA VAL A 221 5.77 0.73 16.48
C VAL A 221 4.24 0.64 16.43
N GLU A 222 3.63 -0.04 15.45
CA GLU A 222 2.19 -0.31 15.45
C GLU A 222 1.78 -1.14 16.68
N LYS A 223 2.54 -2.20 17.04
CA LYS A 223 2.24 -2.98 18.26
C LYS A 223 2.38 -2.16 19.53
N LEU A 224 3.40 -1.31 19.58
CA LEU A 224 3.60 -0.39 20.68
C LEU A 224 2.46 0.63 20.76
N TYR A 225 1.99 1.16 19.63
CA TYR A 225 0.80 2.00 19.54
C TYR A 225 -0.42 1.30 20.10
N LEU A 226 -0.70 0.06 19.66
CA LEU A 226 -1.85 -0.69 20.13
C LEU A 226 -1.79 -0.94 21.65
N HIS A 227 -0.61 -1.27 22.18
CA HIS A 227 -0.42 -1.48 23.60
C HIS A 227 -0.54 -0.17 24.40
N LEU A 228 0.21 0.86 24.06
CA LEU A 228 0.23 2.12 24.82
C LEU A 228 -1.10 2.87 24.72
N HIS A 229 -1.71 2.92 23.53
CA HIS A 229 -2.98 3.61 23.31
C HIS A 229 -4.16 2.85 23.92
N PHE A 230 -4.41 1.61 23.50
CA PHE A 230 -5.64 0.92 23.85
C PHE A 230 -5.55 0.17 25.18
N ARG A 231 -4.38 -0.37 25.57
CA ARG A 231 -4.24 -1.06 26.87
C ARG A 231 -3.95 -0.09 28.00
N ARG A 232 -3.01 0.85 27.80
CA ARG A 232 -2.59 1.77 28.86
C ARG A 232 -3.30 3.13 28.86
N GLY A 233 -4.01 3.49 27.78
CA GLY A 233 -4.71 4.77 27.69
C GLY A 233 -3.77 5.99 27.58
N TRP A 234 -2.53 5.79 27.11
CA TRP A 234 -1.57 6.88 27.03
C TRP A 234 -1.88 7.83 25.87
N GLY A 235 -1.92 9.12 26.17
CA GLY A 235 -2.01 10.17 25.16
C GLY A 235 -0.75 10.28 24.30
N THR A 236 -0.88 10.90 23.13
CA THR A 236 0.16 10.99 22.10
C THR A 236 1.51 11.48 22.64
N TRP A 237 1.53 12.52 23.46
CA TRP A 237 2.75 13.11 24.01
C TRP A 237 3.58 12.17 24.89
N ARG A 238 2.94 11.19 25.55
CA ARG A 238 3.67 10.17 26.35
C ARG A 238 4.23 9.04 25.49
N ARG A 239 3.61 8.78 24.33
CA ARG A 239 4.04 7.71 23.41
C ARG A 239 5.19 8.17 22.50
N LEU A 240 5.12 9.42 22.05
CA LEU A 240 6.06 10.03 21.12
C LEU A 240 7.54 9.85 21.51
N PRO A 241 7.98 10.16 22.75
CA PRO A 241 9.37 9.95 23.13
C PRO A 241 9.78 8.47 23.05
N ILE A 242 8.88 7.52 23.37
CA ILE A 242 9.17 6.09 23.26
C ILE A 242 9.36 5.68 21.80
N TYR A 243 8.51 6.17 20.90
CA TYR A 243 8.65 5.90 19.47
C TYR A 243 9.96 6.44 18.94
N ILE A 244 10.30 7.69 19.27
CA ILE A 244 11.53 8.33 18.80
C ILE A 244 12.76 7.61 19.33
N SER A 245 12.81 7.26 20.62
CA SER A 245 13.91 6.49 21.19
C SER A 245 14.05 5.12 20.51
N PHE A 246 12.92 4.45 20.23
CA PHE A 246 12.92 3.18 19.51
C PHE A 246 13.42 3.34 18.07
N VAL A 247 12.95 4.35 17.34
CA VAL A 247 13.36 4.63 15.95
C VAL A 247 14.86 4.87 15.87
N TYR A 248 15.42 5.72 16.74
CA TYR A 248 16.87 5.96 16.77
C TYR A 248 17.66 4.70 17.10
N ALA A 249 17.23 3.90 18.08
CA ALA A 249 17.89 2.65 18.41
C ALA A 249 17.80 1.64 17.25
N TRP A 250 16.68 1.61 16.54
CA TRP A 250 16.44 0.72 15.40
C TRP A 250 17.28 1.10 14.18
N GLU A 251 17.29 2.39 13.82
CA GLU A 251 18.12 2.95 12.75
C GLU A 251 19.60 2.69 13.01
N PHE A 252 20.07 2.94 14.24
CA PHE A 252 21.43 2.64 14.64
C PHE A 252 21.76 1.15 14.52
N SER A 253 20.86 0.27 14.99
CA SER A 253 21.08 -1.18 14.97
C SER A 253 21.20 -1.71 13.54
N TRP A 254 20.30 -1.28 12.65
CA TRP A 254 20.35 -1.65 11.24
C TRP A 254 21.57 -1.08 10.54
N GLY A 255 21.86 0.21 10.74
CA GLY A 255 23.04 0.85 10.17
C GLY A 255 24.34 0.17 10.62
N PHE A 256 24.46 -0.16 11.90
CA PHE A 256 25.62 -0.85 12.46
C PHE A 256 25.79 -2.26 11.89
N ALA A 257 24.70 -3.02 11.76
CA ALA A 257 24.72 -4.36 11.17
C ALA A 257 25.05 -4.34 9.67
N LEU A 258 24.40 -3.47 8.89
CA LEU A 258 24.64 -3.34 7.45
C LEU A 258 26.05 -2.84 7.15
N ARG A 259 26.62 -1.99 8.01
CA ARG A 259 28.00 -1.52 7.86
C ARG A 259 29.03 -2.64 7.95
N GLN A 260 28.75 -3.75 8.65
CA GLN A 260 29.65 -4.92 8.68
C GLN A 260 29.78 -5.62 7.32
N TYR A 261 28.81 -5.40 6.42
CA TYR A 261 28.75 -6.03 5.09
C TYR A 261 28.91 -5.01 3.95
N ASP A 262 29.36 -3.78 4.25
CA ASP A 262 29.40 -2.64 3.30
C ASP A 262 28.03 -2.37 2.60
N ALA A 263 26.93 -2.76 3.24
CA ALA A 263 25.58 -2.64 2.71
C ALA A 263 24.84 -1.39 3.23
N CYS A 264 25.47 -0.62 4.13
CA CYS A 264 24.88 0.60 4.68
C CYS A 264 24.84 1.70 3.61
N SER A 265 23.63 2.13 3.23
CA SER A 265 23.42 3.10 2.15
C SER A 265 23.52 4.57 2.60
N TRP A 266 23.67 4.84 3.90
CA TRP A 266 23.75 6.20 4.43
C TRP A 266 24.96 6.40 5.36
N ASP A 267 25.43 7.65 5.42
CA ASP A 267 26.45 8.12 6.33
C ASP A 267 26.20 9.59 6.71
N TYR A 268 25.92 9.84 7.98
CA TYR A 268 25.64 11.15 8.57
C TYR A 268 26.86 11.78 9.25
N SER A 269 28.08 11.28 9.03
CA SER A 269 29.31 11.81 9.65
C SER A 269 29.54 13.30 9.39
N HIS A 270 28.97 13.83 8.29
CA HIS A 270 29.05 15.23 7.90
C HIS A 270 28.07 16.15 8.67
N TYR A 271 27.05 15.59 9.34
CA TYR A 271 26.11 16.37 10.14
C TYR A 271 26.59 16.52 11.59
N PRO A 272 26.31 17.66 12.25
CA PRO A 272 26.56 17.81 13.68
C PRO A 272 25.64 16.86 14.47
N LEU A 273 26.03 16.57 15.72
CA LEU A 273 25.28 15.69 16.64
C LEU A 273 25.02 14.30 16.06
N ASN A 274 25.88 13.83 15.17
CA ASN A 274 25.85 12.46 14.69
C ASN A 274 26.48 11.52 15.72
N PHE A 275 26.02 10.27 15.74
CA PHE A 275 26.63 9.20 16.51
C PHE A 275 27.11 8.11 15.54
N MET A 276 28.43 7.95 15.46
CA MET A 276 29.13 7.04 14.54
C MET A 276 28.76 7.24 13.06
N GLY A 277 28.24 8.42 12.68
CA GLY A 277 27.68 8.65 11.34
C GLY A 277 26.46 7.79 10.99
N LEU A 278 25.86 7.08 11.95
CA LEU A 278 24.72 6.18 11.70
C LEU A 278 23.37 6.81 12.02
N VAL A 279 23.33 7.68 13.03
CA VAL A 279 22.15 8.45 13.42
C VAL A 279 22.54 9.90 13.67
N THR A 280 21.62 10.84 13.45
CA THR A 280 21.82 12.26 13.78
C THR A 280 20.63 12.83 14.56
N LEU A 281 20.91 13.55 15.64
CA LEU A 281 19.88 14.25 16.40
C LEU A 281 19.26 15.41 15.63
N LEU A 282 19.89 15.86 14.54
CA LEU A 282 19.34 16.88 13.66
C LEU A 282 18.00 16.44 13.01
N TYR A 283 17.79 15.13 12.84
CA TYR A 283 16.55 14.57 12.27
C TYR A 283 15.42 14.42 13.30
N LEU A 284 15.62 14.81 14.56
CA LEU A 284 14.60 14.74 15.60
C LEU A 284 13.26 15.39 15.19
N PRO A 285 13.21 16.59 14.56
CA PRO A 285 11.95 17.15 14.08
C PRO A 285 11.25 16.26 13.04
N GLY A 286 12.02 15.64 12.15
CA GLY A 286 11.51 14.68 11.17
C GLY A 286 10.91 13.45 11.86
N TRP A 287 11.59 12.90 12.86
CA TRP A 287 11.10 11.75 13.62
C TRP A 287 9.86 12.05 14.46
N VAL A 288 9.74 13.27 14.99
CA VAL A 288 8.50 13.74 15.63
C VAL A 288 7.34 13.71 14.64
N CYS A 289 7.52 14.31 13.47
CA CYS A 289 6.49 14.33 12.42
C CYS A 289 6.12 12.92 11.96
N LEU A 290 7.11 12.06 11.71
CA LEU A 290 6.88 10.69 11.25
C LEU A 290 6.19 9.84 12.32
N SER A 291 6.53 10.03 13.60
CA SER A 291 5.90 9.33 14.72
C SER A 291 4.42 9.73 14.91
N LEU A 292 4.09 11.01 14.72
CA LEU A 292 2.70 11.48 14.71
C LEU A 292 1.93 10.91 13.51
N TYR A 293 2.57 10.92 12.34
CA TYR A 293 2.01 10.35 11.13
C TYR A 293 1.80 8.83 11.24
N GLN A 294 2.71 8.11 11.90
CA GLN A 294 2.59 6.67 12.16
C GLN A 294 1.35 6.33 13.02
N ASP A 295 0.97 7.18 13.98
CA ASP A 295 -0.28 7.01 14.73
C ASP A 295 -1.51 7.17 13.81
N VAL A 296 -1.51 8.18 12.92
CA VAL A 296 -2.59 8.39 11.94
C VAL A 296 -2.69 7.19 11.00
N LEU A 297 -1.56 6.75 10.46
CA LEU A 297 -1.47 5.61 9.56
C LEU A 297 -1.96 4.32 10.23
N SER A 298 -1.52 4.04 11.46
CA SER A 298 -1.96 2.88 12.23
C SER A 298 -3.48 2.90 12.44
N ASN A 299 -4.05 4.07 12.74
CA ASN A 299 -5.50 4.23 12.87
C ASN A 299 -6.27 3.98 11.57
N VAL A 300 -5.72 4.43 10.43
CA VAL A 300 -6.30 4.17 9.11
C VAL A 300 -6.22 2.67 8.78
N LEU A 301 -5.07 2.04 9.02
CA LEU A 301 -4.84 0.63 8.69
C LEU A 301 -5.69 -0.31 9.54
N LEU A 302 -6.01 0.05 10.79
CA LEU A 302 -6.96 -0.68 11.63
C LEU A 302 -8.36 -0.77 11.01
N ARG A 303 -8.74 0.17 10.14
CA ARG A 303 -10.04 0.16 9.44
C ARG A 303 -10.05 -0.75 8.21
N VAL A 304 -8.89 -1.27 7.81
CA VAL A 304 -8.76 -2.16 6.66
C VAL A 304 -8.88 -3.60 7.11
N VAL A 305 -9.81 -4.32 6.52
CA VAL A 305 -10.08 -5.72 6.81
C VAL A 305 -9.96 -6.52 5.53
N CYS A 306 -9.40 -7.72 5.61
CA CYS A 306 -9.39 -8.66 4.49
C CYS A 306 -10.56 -9.63 4.66
N ASN A 307 -11.40 -9.77 3.63
CA ASN A 307 -12.49 -10.74 3.63
C ASN A 307 -11.97 -12.08 3.08
N ASP A 308 -12.02 -13.13 3.90
CA ASP A 308 -11.60 -14.49 3.52
C ASP A 308 -12.68 -15.27 2.74
N LYS A 309 -13.86 -14.67 2.50
CA LYS A 309 -14.91 -15.35 1.73
C LYS A 309 -14.53 -15.48 0.26
N ASP A 310 -14.54 -16.73 -0.21
CA ASP A 310 -14.27 -17.14 -1.59
C ASP A 310 -15.11 -16.40 -2.65
N GLU A 311 -14.56 -16.38 -3.88
CA GLU A 311 -14.89 -15.53 -5.04
C GLU A 311 -16.39 -15.49 -5.47
N GLY A 312 -17.27 -16.31 -4.89
CA GLY A 312 -18.68 -16.44 -5.26
C GLY A 312 -19.58 -15.26 -4.83
N GLU A 313 -19.31 -14.57 -3.72
CA GLU A 313 -20.22 -13.52 -3.19
C GLU A 313 -19.89 -12.08 -3.65
N MET A 314 -18.69 -11.80 -4.17
CA MET A 314 -18.28 -10.44 -4.55
C MET A 314 -18.74 -9.98 -5.94
N THR A 315 -19.47 -10.82 -6.68
CA THR A 315 -20.00 -10.49 -8.01
C THR A 315 -21.15 -9.47 -8.00
N GLY A 316 -21.54 -8.94 -6.84
CA GLY A 316 -22.59 -7.93 -6.68
C GLY A 316 -22.15 -6.46 -6.65
N CYS A 317 -20.85 -6.15 -6.63
CA CYS A 317 -20.42 -4.74 -6.54
C CYS A 317 -20.52 -4.07 -7.93
N GLY A 318 -21.39 -3.08 -8.06
CA GLY A 318 -21.55 -2.27 -9.27
C GLY A 318 -20.37 -1.31 -9.49
N ALA A 319 -20.25 -0.76 -10.69
CA ALA A 319 -19.14 0.09 -11.14
C ALA A 319 -18.84 1.35 -10.28
N ASN A 320 -19.72 1.68 -9.32
CA ASN A 320 -19.59 2.81 -8.40
C ASN A 320 -19.38 2.42 -6.92
N GLY A 321 -19.01 1.17 -6.61
CA GLY A 321 -18.66 0.79 -5.24
C GLY A 321 -19.84 0.76 -4.25
N GLN A 322 -21.08 0.82 -4.74
CA GLN A 322 -22.26 0.49 -3.95
C GLN A 322 -22.61 -1.00 -4.12
N LEU A 323 -22.79 -1.67 -2.99
CA LEU A 323 -23.41 -2.99 -2.91
C LEU A 323 -24.88 -2.85 -3.29
N VAL A 324 -25.30 -3.49 -4.37
CA VAL A 324 -26.72 -3.59 -4.72
C VAL A 324 -27.38 -4.52 -3.69
N PRO A 325 -28.46 -4.10 -3.01
CA PRO A 325 -29.19 -4.98 -2.10
C PRO A 325 -29.72 -6.21 -2.86
N LYS A 326 -29.37 -7.41 -2.38
CA LYS A 326 -30.08 -8.65 -2.72
C LYS A 326 -31.47 -8.55 -2.08
N ASP A 327 -32.40 -7.90 -2.78
CA ASP A 327 -33.85 -8.06 -2.65
C ASP A 327 -34.51 -7.14 -3.69
N LYS A 328 -34.43 -7.53 -4.97
CA LYS A 328 -35.40 -7.10 -5.98
C LYS A 328 -35.82 -8.33 -6.78
N PRO A 329 -37.11 -8.71 -6.79
CA PRO A 329 -37.58 -9.88 -7.51
C PRO A 329 -37.35 -9.73 -9.02
N GLU A 330 -37.18 -10.88 -9.67
CA GLU A 330 -36.70 -11.10 -11.03
C GLU A 330 -37.72 -10.75 -12.14
N SER A 331 -38.51 -9.69 -11.93
CA SER A 331 -39.63 -9.32 -12.83
C SER A 331 -39.34 -8.16 -13.78
N ASP A 332 -38.32 -7.32 -13.53
CA ASP A 332 -38.11 -6.07 -14.28
C ASP A 332 -36.91 -6.09 -15.25
N ARG A 333 -36.45 -7.29 -15.66
CA ARG A 333 -35.31 -7.41 -16.59
C ARG A 333 -35.70 -7.48 -18.08
N MET A 334 -36.97 -7.24 -18.40
CA MET A 334 -37.46 -7.03 -19.77
C MET A 334 -38.08 -5.64 -19.89
N CYS A 335 -37.25 -4.61 -20.01
CA CYS A 335 -37.52 -3.37 -20.72
C CYS A 335 -36.28 -2.49 -20.57
N LEU A 336 -35.40 -2.57 -21.57
CA LEU A 336 -34.41 -1.58 -22.02
C LEU A 336 -33.35 -2.37 -22.79
N SER A 337 -33.75 -2.75 -24.00
CA SER A 337 -32.91 -3.15 -25.12
C SER A 337 -32.04 -1.99 -25.57
#